data_AF-T1CX14-F1
#
_entry.id   AF-T1CX14-F1
#
_cell.length_a   1.000
_cell.length_b   1.000
_cell.length_c   1.000
_cell.angle_alpha   90.00
_cell.angle_beta   90.00
_cell.angle_gamma   90.00
#
_symmetry.space_group_name_H-M   'P 1'
#
loop_
_entity.id
_entity.type
_entity.pdbx_description
1 polymer ?
#
loop_
_entity_poly.entity_id
_entity_poly.type
_entity_poly.pdbx_seq_one_letter_code
_entity_poly.pdbx_strand_id
1 'polypeptide(L)'
;MTSYLLRLECSRCREPHDPRIRQTVCRACGSALRSVYDLDRLRQEHPSPPWEGRPPGLWRYEELLPLDHPSEAVRLGETESPILTLDPPGGSPALRVLMKDDGVLPTGSFKARGMALAVSRARTLGLRSLFVPSAGNAGVALSAYGARAGVRVHVYLPESTPASVGRRCEEFGAEVTTVPGTIADAGRVARSREPPESFDVSTLREPYRWQGKKTMGLELFDQFRHDPAPPRRSSTRTGGRHRARRSLERL
;
A
#
# COMPACT_ATOMS: atom_id res chain seq x y z
N MET A 1 2.65 20.33 8.89
CA MET A 1 2.77 19.24 7.91
C MET A 1 3.41 18.08 8.63
N THR A 2 2.80 16.90 8.60
CA THR A 2 3.32 15.71 9.29
C THR A 2 4.25 14.90 8.39
N SER A 3 4.01 14.89 7.08
CA SER A 3 4.85 14.14 6.12
C SER A 3 6.21 14.78 5.87
N TYR A 4 7.20 13.91 5.70
CA TYR A 4 8.55 14.26 5.24
C TYR A 4 8.74 14.02 3.74
N LEU A 5 7.66 13.87 2.96
CA LEU A 5 7.75 13.70 1.51
C LEU A 5 8.37 14.94 0.86
N LEU A 6 9.56 14.79 0.28
CA LEU A 6 10.26 15.87 -0.42
C LEU A 6 9.80 15.99 -1.86
N ARG A 7 9.84 14.86 -2.58
CA ARG A 7 9.56 14.82 -4.01
C ARG A 7 9.15 13.44 -4.48
N LEU A 8 8.59 13.41 -5.68
CA LEU A 8 8.55 12.20 -6.47
C LEU A 8 9.78 12.16 -7.38
N GLU A 9 10.22 10.97 -7.75
CA GLU A 9 11.42 10.76 -8.56
C GLU A 9 11.21 9.57 -9.47
N CYS A 10 11.66 9.63 -10.73
CA CYS A 10 11.54 8.49 -11.61
C CYS A 10 12.40 7.32 -11.14
N SER A 11 11.83 6.11 -11.11
CA SER A 11 12.55 4.89 -10.75
C SER A 11 13.65 4.50 -11.75
N ARG A 12 13.61 5.07 -12.97
CA ARG A 12 14.57 4.78 -14.06
C ARG A 12 15.51 5.96 -14.32
N CYS A 13 15.00 7.09 -14.82
CA CYS A 13 15.84 8.22 -15.23
C CYS A 13 16.15 9.23 -14.12
N ARG A 14 15.64 9.01 -12.90
CA ARG A 14 15.87 9.87 -11.73
C ARG A 14 15.28 11.29 -11.83
N GLU A 15 14.55 11.60 -12.89
CA GLU A 15 13.86 12.89 -13.08
C GLU A 15 12.98 13.23 -11.85
N PRO A 16 13.10 14.43 -11.27
CA PRO A 16 12.26 14.86 -10.15
C PRO A 16 10.85 15.25 -10.61
N HIS A 17 9.87 15.02 -9.75
CA HIS A 17 8.46 15.33 -9.98
C HIS A 17 7.85 15.97 -8.73
N ASP A 18 7.06 17.02 -8.92
CA ASP A 18 6.37 17.71 -7.83
C ASP A 18 5.26 16.81 -7.24
N PRO A 19 5.30 16.45 -5.95
CA PRO A 19 4.32 15.60 -5.29
C PRO A 19 2.98 16.30 -4.99
N ARG A 20 2.91 17.62 -5.13
CA ARG A 20 1.76 18.48 -4.79
C ARG A 20 0.75 18.62 -5.92
N ILE A 21 1.12 18.17 -7.12
CA ILE A 21 0.24 18.16 -8.29
C ILE A 21 -0.02 16.72 -8.73
N ARG A 22 -1.05 16.54 -9.57
CA ARG A 22 -1.34 15.24 -10.18
C ARG A 22 -0.13 14.72 -10.95
N GLN A 23 0.35 13.54 -10.55
CA GLN A 23 1.39 12.78 -11.24
C GLN A 23 0.89 11.38 -11.56
N THR A 24 1.31 10.84 -12.70
CA THR A 24 1.08 9.45 -13.09
C THR A 24 2.41 8.71 -13.20
N VAL A 25 2.91 8.57 -14.42
CA VAL A 25 4.24 8.06 -14.73
C VAL A 25 5.20 9.21 -15.03
N CYS A 26 6.49 8.91 -15.11
CA CYS A 26 7.50 9.88 -15.48
C CYS A 26 7.20 10.49 -16.86
N ARG A 27 7.25 11.82 -16.93
CA ARG A 27 6.97 12.59 -18.16
C ARG A 27 8.09 12.43 -19.20
N ALA A 28 9.31 12.13 -18.75
CA ALA A 28 10.47 11.96 -19.63
C ALA A 28 10.56 10.55 -20.24
N CYS A 29 10.29 9.48 -19.46
CA CYS A 29 10.55 8.10 -19.91
C CYS A 29 9.42 7.10 -19.63
N GLY A 30 8.26 7.55 -19.14
CA GLY A 30 7.08 6.70 -18.92
C GLY A 30 7.19 5.67 -17.79
N SER A 31 8.28 5.66 -17.03
CA SER A 31 8.50 4.72 -15.91
C SER A 31 7.81 5.17 -14.62
N ALA A 32 7.63 4.23 -13.68
CA ALA A 32 6.97 4.51 -12.40
C ALA A 32 7.71 5.59 -11.58
N LEU A 33 6.95 6.34 -10.80
CA LEU A 33 7.49 7.35 -9.89
C LEU A 33 7.59 6.78 -8.47
N ARG A 34 8.69 7.12 -7.80
CA ARG A 34 8.98 6.77 -6.41
C ARG A 34 8.96 8.01 -5.52
N SER A 35 8.68 7.83 -4.24
CA SER A 35 8.53 8.86 -3.22
C SER A 35 9.85 8.95 -2.47
N VAL A 36 10.38 10.15 -2.39
CA VAL A 36 11.63 10.45 -1.69
C VAL A 36 11.28 11.28 -0.47
N TYR A 37 11.66 10.79 0.71
CA TYR A 37 11.41 11.43 1.99
C TYR A 37 12.69 12.06 2.53
N ASP A 38 12.57 13.15 3.28
CA ASP A 38 13.66 13.79 4.01
C ASP A 38 13.98 13.00 5.29
N LEU A 39 14.69 11.90 5.13
CA LEU A 39 15.04 11.04 6.26
C LEU A 39 16.08 11.69 7.18
N ASP A 40 16.89 12.62 6.66
CA ASP A 40 17.89 13.31 7.46
C ASP A 40 17.22 14.34 8.37
N ARG A 41 16.27 15.13 7.83
CA ARG A 41 15.43 16.01 8.66
C ARG A 41 14.62 15.22 9.68
N LEU A 42 14.00 14.10 9.26
CA LEU A 42 13.23 13.24 10.18
C LEU A 42 14.07 12.76 11.36
N ARG A 43 15.31 12.29 11.12
CA ARG A 43 16.21 11.84 12.18
C ARG A 43 16.70 12.97 13.07
N GLN A 44 16.90 14.17 12.53
CA GLN A 44 17.32 15.35 13.30
C GLN A 44 16.21 15.83 14.23
N GLU A 45 14.97 15.92 13.74
CA GLU A 45 13.81 16.37 14.52
C GLU A 45 13.32 15.29 15.50
N HIS A 46 13.49 14.01 15.15
CA HIS A 46 13.05 12.87 15.95
C HIS A 46 14.18 11.84 16.13
N PRO A 47 14.99 11.96 17.20
CA PRO A 47 16.07 11.01 17.51
C PRO A 47 15.58 9.57 17.81
N SER A 48 14.30 9.42 18.17
CA SER A 48 13.60 8.14 18.27
C SER A 48 12.42 8.10 17.29
N PRO A 49 11.93 6.91 16.88
CA PRO A 49 10.81 6.82 15.95
C PRO A 49 9.57 7.54 16.51
N PRO A 50 9.07 8.60 15.85
CA PRO A 50 8.01 9.46 16.40
C PRO A 50 6.65 8.75 16.50
N TRP A 51 6.53 7.57 15.89
CA TRP A 51 5.35 6.72 15.93
C TRP A 51 5.36 5.70 17.08
N GLU A 52 6.42 5.65 17.90
CA GLU A 52 6.40 4.87 19.14
C GLU A 52 5.28 5.37 20.07
N GLY A 53 4.52 4.44 20.68
CA GLY A 53 3.37 4.77 21.53
C GLY A 53 2.06 5.14 20.83
N ARG A 54 2.05 5.34 19.50
CA ARG A 54 0.80 5.54 18.73
C ARG A 54 0.00 4.23 18.58
N PRO A 55 -1.33 4.30 18.41
CA PRO A 55 -2.14 3.13 18.11
C PRO A 55 -1.60 2.33 16.90
N PRO A 56 -1.59 0.99 16.97
CA PRO A 56 -1.06 0.16 15.90
C PRO A 56 -1.95 0.21 14.66
N GLY A 57 -1.32 0.29 13.50
CA GLY A 57 -2.00 0.25 12.21
C GLY A 57 -1.31 1.03 11.12
N LEU A 58 -1.89 0.99 9.93
CA LEU A 58 -1.31 1.57 8.72
C LEU A 58 -0.97 3.06 8.88
N TRP A 59 -1.83 3.81 9.57
CA TRP A 59 -1.71 5.27 9.72
C TRP A 59 -0.70 5.69 10.79
N ARG A 60 -0.10 4.74 11.52
CA ARG A 60 0.87 5.02 12.58
C ARG A 60 2.10 5.80 12.07
N TYR A 61 2.51 5.55 10.84
CA TYR A 61 3.74 6.03 10.21
C TYR A 61 3.58 7.35 9.46
N GLU A 62 2.80 8.30 9.98
CA GLU A 62 2.36 9.52 9.29
C GLU A 62 3.51 10.29 8.60
N GLU A 63 4.68 10.36 9.24
CA GLU A 63 5.88 11.02 8.75
C GLU A 63 6.40 10.43 7.43
N LEU A 64 6.16 9.14 7.24
CA LEU A 64 6.59 8.34 6.10
C LEU A 64 5.43 8.05 5.13
N LEU A 65 4.31 8.74 5.25
CA LEU A 65 3.18 8.64 4.33
C LEU A 65 3.04 9.93 3.51
N PRO A 66 2.52 9.86 2.27
CA PRO A 66 2.40 11.02 1.39
C PRO A 66 1.15 11.86 1.73
N LEU A 67 0.94 12.24 2.99
CA LEU A 67 -0.20 13.09 3.42
C LEU A 67 0.30 14.20 4.33
N ASP A 68 -0.05 15.44 4.01
CA ASP A 68 0.48 16.59 4.75
C ASP A 68 -0.20 16.73 6.12
N HIS A 69 -1.45 16.26 6.23
CA HIS A 69 -2.22 16.26 7.47
C HIS A 69 -2.99 14.95 7.70
N PRO A 70 -3.10 14.46 8.96
CA PRO A 70 -3.81 13.20 9.26
C PRO A 70 -5.31 13.21 8.91
N SER A 71 -5.92 14.40 8.83
CA SER A 71 -7.31 14.62 8.41
C SER A 71 -7.56 14.32 6.93
N GLU A 72 -6.51 14.24 6.13
CA GLU A 72 -6.59 13.89 4.71
C GLU A 72 -6.83 12.40 4.48
N ALA A 73 -6.50 11.57 5.49
CA ALA A 73 -6.60 10.13 5.42
C ALA A 73 -8.04 9.64 5.25
N VAL A 74 -8.27 8.83 4.23
CA VAL A 74 -9.50 8.08 3.99
C VAL A 74 -9.39 6.76 4.73
N ARG A 75 -10.04 6.67 5.89
CA ARG A 75 -9.94 5.54 6.82
C ARG A 75 -11.16 4.64 6.74
N LEU A 76 -10.93 3.33 6.62
CA LEU A 76 -11.94 2.27 6.77
C LEU A 76 -11.70 1.41 8.03
N GLY A 77 -10.68 1.74 8.83
CA GLY A 77 -10.34 0.99 10.05
C GLY A 77 -9.15 0.04 9.85
N GLU A 78 -8.13 0.49 9.14
CA GLU A 78 -6.90 -0.26 8.86
C GLU A 78 -6.13 -0.48 10.16
N THR A 79 -6.19 -1.68 10.70
CA THR A 79 -5.44 -2.11 11.87
C THR A 79 -4.04 -2.61 11.51
N GLU A 80 -3.21 -2.87 12.51
CA GLU A 80 -1.99 -3.65 12.31
C GLU A 80 -2.39 -5.12 12.18
N SER A 81 -2.11 -5.72 11.03
CA SER A 81 -2.44 -7.14 10.83
C SER A 81 -1.55 -8.04 11.69
N PRO A 82 -2.06 -9.18 12.17
CA PRO A 82 -1.29 -10.05 13.05
C PRO A 82 -0.20 -10.82 12.28
N ILE A 83 0.82 -11.27 13.02
CA ILE A 83 1.74 -12.31 12.57
C ILE A 83 1.33 -13.62 13.24
N LEU A 84 0.78 -14.55 12.46
CA LEU A 84 0.38 -15.86 12.93
C LEU A 84 1.56 -16.83 12.84
N THR A 85 1.72 -17.68 13.85
CA THR A 85 2.64 -18.84 13.76
C THR A 85 1.86 -20.00 13.18
N LEU A 86 2.40 -20.60 12.12
CA LEU A 86 1.80 -21.76 11.45
C LEU A 86 2.61 -23.01 11.75
N ASP A 87 1.93 -24.15 11.77
CA ASP A 87 2.61 -25.44 11.81
C ASP A 87 3.46 -25.62 10.54
N PRO A 88 4.73 -26.01 10.68
CA PRO A 88 5.59 -26.22 9.53
C PRO A 88 5.08 -27.40 8.70
N PRO A 89 5.18 -27.35 7.36
CA PRO A 89 4.86 -28.49 6.51
C PRO A 89 5.62 -29.75 6.97
N GLY A 90 4.90 -30.85 7.17
CA GLY A 90 5.48 -32.12 7.65
C GLY A 90 5.89 -32.12 9.13
N GLY A 91 5.49 -31.12 9.93
CA GLY A 91 5.74 -31.10 11.38
C GLY A 91 7.20 -30.88 11.77
N SER A 92 8.05 -30.39 10.86
CA SER A 92 9.49 -30.21 11.10
C SER A 92 9.75 -29.17 12.22
N PRO A 93 10.28 -29.58 13.39
CA PRO A 93 10.53 -28.65 14.51
C PRO A 93 11.67 -27.66 14.23
N ALA A 94 12.41 -27.84 13.13
CA ALA A 94 13.50 -26.96 12.71
C ALA A 94 13.02 -25.71 11.93
N LEU A 95 11.77 -25.69 11.46
CA LEU A 95 11.21 -24.61 10.67
C LEU A 95 10.22 -23.78 11.49
N ARG A 96 10.43 -22.46 11.54
CA ARG A 96 9.43 -21.50 12.03
C ARG A 96 8.73 -20.88 10.83
N VAL A 97 7.45 -21.19 10.65
CA VAL A 97 6.62 -20.60 9.59
C VAL A 97 5.74 -19.52 10.19
N LEU A 98 5.81 -18.32 9.62
CA LEU A 98 5.04 -17.16 10.06
C LEU A 98 4.21 -16.62 8.89
N MET A 99 3.01 -16.15 9.19
CA MET A 99 2.11 -15.53 8.22
C MET A 99 1.69 -14.14 8.69
N LYS A 100 1.95 -13.12 7.87
CA LYS A 100 1.40 -11.77 8.05
C LYS A 100 0.00 -11.74 7.45
N ASP A 101 -1.03 -11.75 8.30
CA ASP A 101 -2.41 -11.94 7.86
C ASP A 101 -3.11 -10.62 7.50
N ASP A 102 -2.84 -10.11 6.29
CA ASP A 102 -3.53 -8.95 5.75
C ASP A 102 -4.99 -9.23 5.32
N GLY A 103 -5.51 -10.44 5.55
CA GLY A 103 -6.92 -10.78 5.34
C GLY A 103 -7.85 -10.04 6.30
N VAL A 104 -7.35 -9.60 7.46
CA VAL A 104 -8.13 -8.84 8.45
C VAL A 104 -8.28 -7.36 8.12
N LEU A 105 -7.54 -6.87 7.13
CA LEU A 105 -7.63 -5.47 6.72
C LEU A 105 -8.98 -5.17 6.06
N PRO A 106 -9.41 -3.90 6.02
CA PRO A 106 -10.64 -3.51 5.33
C PRO A 106 -10.70 -4.10 3.92
N THR A 107 -11.87 -4.55 3.47
CA THR A 107 -12.07 -5.23 2.17
C THR A 107 -11.46 -6.63 2.04
N GLY A 108 -10.86 -7.17 3.11
CA GLY A 108 -10.43 -8.57 3.21
C GLY A 108 -9.11 -8.89 2.51
N SER A 109 -8.23 -7.90 2.27
CA SER A 109 -6.92 -8.15 1.67
C SER A 109 -5.92 -7.00 1.83
N PHE A 110 -4.65 -7.28 1.56
CA PHE A 110 -3.57 -6.29 1.51
C PHE A 110 -3.79 -5.14 0.50
N LYS A 111 -4.75 -5.26 -0.43
CA LYS A 111 -5.06 -4.18 -1.39
C LYS A 111 -5.57 -2.94 -0.66
N ALA A 112 -6.16 -3.10 0.53
CA ALA A 112 -6.58 -2.02 1.41
C ALA A 112 -5.44 -1.02 1.66
N ARG A 113 -4.25 -1.54 1.98
CA ARG A 113 -3.09 -0.70 2.30
C ARG A 113 -2.81 0.32 1.23
N GLY A 114 -2.71 -0.17 -0.01
CA GLY A 114 -2.40 0.68 -1.14
C GLY A 114 -3.54 1.62 -1.52
N MET A 115 -4.79 1.14 -1.50
CA MET A 115 -5.93 1.97 -1.86
C MET A 115 -6.22 3.06 -0.84
N ALA A 116 -5.97 2.81 0.45
CA ALA A 116 -6.01 3.82 1.50
C ALA A 116 -5.17 5.04 1.13
N LEU A 117 -3.89 4.84 0.74
CA LEU A 117 -3.01 5.94 0.37
C LEU A 117 -3.32 6.53 -0.99
N ALA A 118 -3.60 5.70 -2.00
CA ALA A 118 -3.89 6.19 -3.34
C ALA A 118 -5.15 7.06 -3.38
N VAL A 119 -6.23 6.63 -2.72
CA VAL A 119 -7.49 7.39 -2.67
C VAL A 119 -7.36 8.62 -1.78
N SER A 120 -6.68 8.52 -0.62
CA SER A 120 -6.40 9.70 0.21
C SER A 120 -5.65 10.75 -0.58
N ARG A 121 -4.59 10.35 -1.30
CA ARG A 121 -3.84 11.31 -2.12
C ARG A 121 -4.65 11.86 -3.28
N ALA A 122 -5.41 11.02 -3.97
CA ALA A 122 -6.27 11.49 -5.05
C ALA A 122 -7.27 12.56 -4.56
N ARG A 123 -7.88 12.35 -3.38
CA ARG A 123 -8.77 13.31 -2.74
C ARG A 123 -8.05 14.63 -2.41
N THR A 124 -6.84 14.58 -1.83
CA THR A 124 -6.06 15.80 -1.52
C THR A 124 -5.68 16.60 -2.77
N LEU A 125 -5.51 15.92 -3.90
CA LEU A 125 -5.21 16.54 -5.20
C LEU A 125 -6.47 17.03 -5.93
N GLY A 126 -7.65 16.96 -5.30
CA GLY A 126 -8.91 17.41 -5.87
C GLY A 126 -9.48 16.51 -6.96
N LEU A 127 -9.00 15.27 -7.09
CA LEU A 127 -9.48 14.31 -8.08
C LEU A 127 -10.83 13.74 -7.67
N ARG A 128 -11.78 13.71 -8.61
CA ARG A 128 -13.17 13.31 -8.36
C ARG A 128 -13.57 12.00 -9.05
N SER A 129 -12.74 11.49 -9.95
CA SER A 129 -12.99 10.27 -10.71
C SER A 129 -11.72 9.41 -10.76
N LEU A 130 -11.83 8.15 -10.35
CA LEU A 130 -10.75 7.16 -10.33
C LEU A 130 -11.17 5.93 -11.12
N PHE A 131 -10.23 5.26 -11.76
CA PHE A 131 -10.51 3.98 -12.40
C PHE A 131 -9.40 2.97 -12.23
N VAL A 132 -9.77 1.68 -12.30
CA VAL A 132 -8.81 0.58 -12.26
C VAL A 132 -9.24 -0.60 -13.13
N PRO A 133 -8.35 -1.13 -13.98
CA PRO A 133 -8.46 -2.48 -14.50
C PRO A 133 -8.07 -3.49 -13.41
N SER A 134 -8.97 -4.42 -13.12
CA SER A 134 -8.81 -5.41 -12.04
C SER A 134 -9.42 -6.74 -12.45
N ALA A 135 -9.01 -7.84 -11.81
CA ALA A 135 -9.74 -9.11 -11.83
C ALA A 135 -10.03 -9.62 -10.41
N GLY A 136 -10.08 -8.72 -9.43
CA GLY A 136 -10.27 -9.11 -8.03
C GLY A 136 -10.16 -7.94 -7.04
N ASN A 137 -9.53 -8.21 -5.89
CA ASN A 137 -9.51 -7.36 -4.70
C ASN A 137 -9.06 -5.90 -4.90
N ALA A 138 -8.31 -5.59 -5.98
CA ALA A 138 -7.91 -4.22 -6.24
C ALA A 138 -9.11 -3.32 -6.60
N GLY A 139 -10.05 -3.85 -7.40
CA GLY A 139 -11.29 -3.15 -7.76
C GLY A 139 -12.15 -2.94 -6.52
N VAL A 140 -12.42 -4.01 -5.77
CA VAL A 140 -13.18 -3.97 -4.52
C VAL A 140 -12.61 -2.96 -3.53
N ALA A 141 -11.29 -2.97 -3.30
CA ALA A 141 -10.65 -2.01 -2.43
C ALA A 141 -10.85 -0.58 -2.95
N LEU A 142 -10.61 -0.32 -4.23
CA LEU A 142 -10.83 1.02 -4.79
C LEU A 142 -12.27 1.48 -4.61
N SER A 143 -13.25 0.62 -4.89
CA SER A 143 -14.67 0.93 -4.72
C SER A 143 -15.00 1.33 -3.28
N ALA A 144 -14.55 0.55 -2.30
CA ALA A 144 -14.81 0.83 -0.88
C ALA A 144 -14.17 2.16 -0.42
N TYR A 145 -12.90 2.39 -0.74
CA TYR A 145 -12.23 3.65 -0.38
C TYR A 145 -12.79 4.83 -1.17
N GLY A 146 -13.16 4.63 -2.42
CA GLY A 146 -13.75 5.66 -3.27
C GLY A 146 -15.09 6.14 -2.73
N ALA A 147 -15.96 5.20 -2.36
CA ALA A 147 -17.23 5.48 -1.69
C ALA A 147 -17.02 6.31 -0.41
N ARG A 148 -16.07 5.90 0.43
CA ARG A 148 -15.72 6.59 1.69
C ARG A 148 -15.17 8.01 1.46
N ALA A 149 -14.50 8.22 0.34
CA ALA A 149 -13.90 9.51 -0.04
C ALA A 149 -14.87 10.40 -0.83
N GLY A 150 -16.03 9.89 -1.26
CA GLY A 150 -16.96 10.61 -2.14
C GLY A 150 -16.40 10.84 -3.55
N VAL A 151 -15.57 9.93 -4.05
CA VAL A 151 -15.02 9.98 -5.42
C VAL A 151 -15.67 8.91 -6.28
N ARG A 152 -15.98 9.26 -7.53
CA ARG A 152 -16.51 8.31 -8.52
C ARG A 152 -15.44 7.26 -8.81
N VAL A 153 -15.85 5.99 -8.86
CA VAL A 153 -14.97 4.86 -9.16
C VAL A 153 -15.52 4.08 -10.34
N HIS A 154 -14.66 3.79 -11.32
CA HIS A 154 -14.95 2.88 -12.42
C HIS A 154 -13.99 1.68 -12.40
N VAL A 155 -14.52 0.47 -12.29
CA VAL A 155 -13.77 -0.78 -12.31
C VAL A 155 -13.98 -1.49 -13.64
N TYR A 156 -12.88 -1.77 -14.33
CA TYR A 156 -12.88 -2.54 -15.58
C TYR A 156 -12.45 -3.97 -15.29
N LEU A 157 -13.32 -4.94 -15.54
CA LEU A 157 -13.10 -6.35 -15.24
C LEU A 157 -13.01 -7.19 -16.52
N PRO A 158 -12.07 -8.14 -16.63
CA PRO A 158 -12.18 -9.21 -17.61
C PRO A 158 -13.51 -9.97 -17.47
N GLU A 159 -14.14 -10.37 -18.57
CA GLU A 159 -15.36 -11.20 -18.55
C GLU A 159 -15.18 -12.54 -17.81
N SER A 160 -13.95 -13.06 -17.77
CA SER A 160 -13.58 -14.25 -17.00
C SER A 160 -13.51 -14.03 -15.48
N THR A 161 -13.65 -12.79 -15.01
CA THR A 161 -13.64 -12.47 -13.58
C THR A 161 -14.91 -13.01 -12.92
N PRO A 162 -14.81 -13.68 -11.75
CA PRO A 162 -16.00 -14.12 -11.03
C PRO A 162 -16.99 -12.98 -10.79
N ALA A 163 -18.26 -13.20 -11.13
CA ALA A 163 -19.31 -12.17 -11.03
C ALA A 163 -19.47 -11.59 -9.62
N SER A 164 -19.08 -12.34 -8.57
CA SER A 164 -19.06 -11.86 -7.19
C SER A 164 -18.13 -10.66 -6.97
N VAL A 165 -17.05 -10.55 -7.74
CA VAL A 165 -16.13 -9.40 -7.68
C VAL A 165 -16.83 -8.14 -8.19
N GLY A 166 -17.52 -8.23 -9.33
CA GLY A 166 -18.28 -7.13 -9.91
C GLY A 166 -19.37 -6.64 -8.97
N ARG A 167 -20.21 -7.57 -8.47
CA ARG A 167 -21.26 -7.25 -7.50
C ARG A 167 -20.73 -6.53 -6.26
N ARG A 168 -19.62 -7.00 -5.69
CA ARG A 168 -19.02 -6.34 -4.52
C ARG A 168 -18.52 -4.93 -4.85
N CYS A 169 -18.04 -4.67 -6.07
CA CYS A 169 -17.67 -3.31 -6.48
C CYS A 169 -18.93 -2.41 -6.58
N GLU A 170 -20.01 -2.94 -7.15
CA GLU A 170 -21.31 -2.24 -7.30
C GLU A 170 -21.99 -1.98 -5.95
N GLU A 171 -21.86 -2.88 -4.97
CA GLU A 171 -22.34 -2.69 -3.59
C GLU A 171 -21.71 -1.45 -2.91
N PHE A 172 -20.48 -1.11 -3.28
CA PHE A 172 -19.82 0.13 -2.85
C PHE A 172 -20.13 1.33 -3.78
N GLY A 173 -21.01 1.18 -4.77
CA GLY A 173 -21.41 2.24 -5.69
C GLY A 173 -20.43 2.52 -6.83
N ALA A 174 -19.52 1.60 -7.14
CA ALA A 174 -18.65 1.74 -8.30
C ALA A 174 -19.35 1.34 -9.60
N GLU A 175 -19.02 2.03 -10.68
CA GLU A 175 -19.38 1.63 -12.03
C GLU A 175 -18.51 0.45 -12.46
N VAL A 176 -19.12 -0.59 -13.02
CA VAL A 176 -18.41 -1.79 -13.48
C VAL A 176 -18.59 -1.95 -14.98
N THR A 177 -17.51 -2.21 -15.70
CA THR A 177 -17.55 -2.58 -17.11
C THR A 177 -16.77 -3.86 -17.33
N THR A 178 -17.44 -4.87 -17.87
CA THR A 178 -16.78 -6.10 -18.30
C THR A 178 -16.15 -5.91 -19.68
N VAL A 179 -14.98 -6.50 -19.89
CA VAL A 179 -14.19 -6.39 -21.11
C VAL A 179 -13.71 -7.79 -21.51
N PRO A 180 -13.85 -8.18 -22.80
CA PRO A 180 -13.27 -9.43 -23.28
C PRO A 180 -11.75 -9.49 -23.08
N GLY A 181 -11.23 -10.67 -22.76
CA GLY A 181 -9.79 -10.94 -22.66
C GLY A 181 -9.23 -10.83 -21.24
N THR A 182 -8.12 -10.11 -21.10
CA THR A 182 -7.26 -10.06 -19.90
C THR A 182 -7.36 -8.72 -19.18
N ILE A 183 -6.75 -8.62 -17.99
CA ILE A 183 -6.61 -7.34 -17.25
C ILE A 183 -5.89 -6.28 -18.09
N ALA A 184 -4.95 -6.69 -18.95
CA ALA A 184 -4.25 -5.77 -19.84
C ALA A 184 -5.21 -5.18 -20.89
N ASP A 185 -6.13 -5.99 -21.41
CA ASP A 185 -7.15 -5.57 -22.37
C ASP A 185 -8.16 -4.62 -21.70
N ALA A 186 -8.65 -4.98 -20.52
CA ALA A 186 -9.46 -4.10 -19.67
C ALA A 186 -8.77 -2.75 -19.42
N GLY A 187 -7.45 -2.76 -19.17
CA GLY A 187 -6.68 -1.53 -19.00
C GLY A 187 -6.56 -0.69 -20.27
N ARG A 188 -6.46 -1.30 -21.46
CA ARG A 188 -6.45 -0.56 -22.73
C ARG A 188 -7.81 0.10 -22.97
N VAL A 189 -8.90 -0.64 -22.77
CA VAL A 189 -10.27 -0.12 -22.92
C VAL A 189 -10.55 1.00 -21.92
N ALA A 190 -10.16 0.83 -20.64
CA ALA A 190 -10.32 1.86 -19.63
C ALA A 190 -9.65 3.17 -20.08
N ARG A 191 -8.38 3.11 -20.46
CA ARG A 191 -7.64 4.32 -20.89
C ARG A 191 -8.16 4.95 -22.18
N SER A 192 -8.89 4.24 -23.01
CA SER A 192 -9.50 4.80 -24.23
C SER A 192 -10.90 5.38 -24.00
N ARG A 193 -11.58 5.01 -22.91
CA ARG A 193 -12.94 5.45 -22.59
C ARG A 193 -13.00 6.48 -21.47
N GLU A 194 -12.08 6.38 -20.53
CA GLU A 194 -12.00 7.29 -19.40
C GLU A 194 -11.57 8.68 -19.86
N PRO A 195 -12.25 9.73 -19.38
CA PRO A 195 -11.91 11.09 -19.75
C PRO A 195 -10.60 11.53 -19.07
N PRO A 196 -9.90 12.56 -19.58
CA PRO A 196 -8.57 12.93 -19.10
C PRO A 196 -8.50 13.28 -17.60
N GLU A 197 -9.60 13.73 -16.99
CA GLU A 197 -9.73 14.01 -15.56
C GLU A 197 -9.77 12.76 -14.68
N SER A 198 -10.18 11.61 -15.23
CA SER A 198 -10.17 10.34 -14.52
C SER A 198 -8.75 9.89 -14.23
N PHE A 199 -8.52 9.41 -13.01
CA PHE A 199 -7.19 9.04 -12.55
C PHE A 199 -6.99 7.53 -12.55
N ASP A 200 -5.98 7.06 -13.29
CA ASP A 200 -5.61 5.65 -13.40
C ASP A 200 -4.86 5.20 -12.13
N VAL A 201 -5.54 4.42 -11.28
CA VAL A 201 -4.94 3.85 -10.06
C VAL A 201 -4.45 2.40 -10.25
N SER A 202 -4.23 2.00 -11.51
CA SER A 202 -3.54 0.75 -11.84
C SER A 202 -2.17 0.68 -11.16
N THR A 203 -1.73 -0.54 -10.90
CA THR A 203 -0.41 -0.81 -10.31
C THR A 203 0.69 -0.09 -11.11
N LEU A 204 1.47 0.74 -10.42
CA LEU A 204 2.61 1.52 -10.96
C LEU A 204 2.24 2.64 -11.96
N ARG A 205 0.96 2.96 -12.13
CA ARG A 205 0.51 4.12 -12.92
C ARG A 205 0.35 5.39 -12.08
N GLU A 206 0.24 5.23 -10.76
CA GLU A 206 0.27 6.30 -9.79
C GLU A 206 1.32 6.02 -8.69
N PRO A 207 1.82 7.07 -8.00
CA PRO A 207 2.96 6.96 -7.09
C PRO A 207 2.61 6.74 -5.62
N TYR A 208 1.37 6.46 -5.23
CA TYR A 208 0.97 6.47 -3.81
C TYR A 208 0.55 5.08 -3.30
N ARG A 209 0.03 4.17 -4.14
CA ARG A 209 -0.41 2.84 -3.69
C ARG A 209 0.68 1.97 -3.09
N TRP A 210 1.91 2.10 -3.58
CA TRP A 210 3.06 1.40 -3.01
C TRP A 210 3.53 2.03 -1.68
N GLN A 211 3.20 3.30 -1.40
CA GLN A 211 3.43 3.89 -0.07
C GLN A 211 2.59 3.22 1.00
N GLY A 212 1.33 2.87 0.68
CA GLY A 212 0.53 2.04 1.57
C GLY A 212 1.11 0.64 1.76
N LYS A 213 1.59 -0.01 0.69
CA LYS A 213 2.24 -1.33 0.80
C LYS A 213 3.51 -1.30 1.66
N LYS A 214 4.26 -0.19 1.63
CA LYS A 214 5.45 0.00 2.47
C LYS A 214 5.15 -0.20 3.96
N THR A 215 3.94 0.18 4.41
CA THR A 215 3.59 0.06 5.84
C THR A 215 3.59 -1.38 6.33
N MET A 216 3.37 -2.37 5.46
CA MET A 216 3.54 -3.78 5.84
C MET A 216 4.97 -4.07 6.30
N GLY A 217 5.98 -3.51 5.63
CA GLY A 217 7.38 -3.65 6.04
C GLY A 217 7.70 -2.93 7.35
N LEU A 218 7.11 -1.74 7.56
CA LEU A 218 7.26 -0.99 8.81
C LEU A 218 6.61 -1.73 9.99
N GLU A 219 5.40 -2.26 9.79
CA GLU A 219 4.71 -3.08 10.80
C GLU A 219 5.51 -4.33 11.13
N LEU A 220 6.03 -5.06 10.14
CA LEU A 220 6.87 -6.23 10.40
C LEU A 220 8.10 -5.85 11.22
N PHE A 221 8.77 -4.74 10.89
CA PHE A 221 9.92 -4.27 11.65
C PHE A 221 9.55 -3.97 13.11
N ASP A 222 8.46 -3.23 13.34
CA ASP A 222 8.01 -2.89 14.68
C ASP A 222 7.56 -4.13 15.47
N GLN A 223 6.80 -5.04 14.85
CA GLN A 223 6.32 -6.27 15.48
C GLN A 223 7.47 -7.21 15.88
N PHE A 224 8.50 -7.34 15.03
CA PHE A 224 9.68 -8.15 15.37
C PHE A 224 10.65 -7.46 16.34
N ARG A 225 10.63 -6.13 16.47
CA ARG A 225 11.37 -5.43 17.52
C ARG A 225 10.80 -5.72 18.91
N HIS A 226 9.48 -5.89 19.01
CA HIS A 226 8.78 -6.10 20.27
C HIS A 226 8.49 -7.58 20.57
N ASP A 227 8.66 -8.50 19.61
CA ASP A 227 8.57 -9.96 19.84
C ASP A 227 9.75 -10.39 20.72
N PRO A 228 9.55 -10.76 22.01
CA PRO A 228 10.61 -11.35 22.79
C PRO A 228 11.00 -12.65 22.09
N ALA A 229 12.30 -12.81 21.78
CA ALA A 229 12.80 -14.04 21.19
C ALA A 229 12.21 -15.25 21.93
N PRO A 230 11.69 -16.28 21.22
CA PRO A 230 11.06 -17.41 21.88
C PRO A 230 12.03 -18.01 22.90
N PRO A 231 11.52 -18.50 24.04
CA PRO A 231 12.37 -19.07 25.09
C PRO A 231 13.29 -20.11 24.46
N ARG A 232 14.60 -19.92 24.66
CA ARG A 232 15.61 -20.88 24.21
C ARG A 232 15.24 -22.23 24.82
N ARG A 233 14.75 -23.18 24.02
CA ARG A 233 14.86 -24.58 24.42
C ARG A 233 16.36 -24.86 24.54
N SER A 234 16.79 -25.12 25.76
CA SER A 234 18.18 -25.33 26.12
C SER A 234 18.71 -26.59 25.44
N SER A 235 19.48 -26.44 24.37
CA SER A 235 20.66 -27.28 24.10
C SER A 235 21.53 -26.65 23.00
N THR A 236 22.72 -26.22 23.43
CA THR A 236 24.01 -26.28 22.72
C THR A 236 24.04 -26.07 21.19
N ARG A 237 24.39 -24.85 20.76
CA ARG A 237 25.63 -24.55 19.99
C ARG A 237 25.70 -23.06 19.62
N THR A 238 26.79 -22.46 20.06
CA THR A 238 27.25 -21.11 19.80
C THR A 238 27.82 -20.99 18.38
N GLY A 239 27.64 -19.82 17.75
CA GLY A 239 28.34 -19.44 16.52
C GLY A 239 27.39 -19.12 15.35
N GLY A 240 27.08 -17.83 15.16
CA GLY A 240 26.36 -17.38 13.95
C GLY A 240 25.51 -16.12 14.08
N ARG A 241 25.32 -15.57 15.28
CA ARG A 241 24.31 -14.52 15.52
C ARG A 241 24.78 -13.06 15.32
N HIS A 242 25.99 -12.80 14.83
CA HIS A 242 26.48 -11.41 14.69
C HIS A 242 26.30 -10.73 13.33
N ARG A 243 25.85 -11.42 12.27
CA ARG A 243 25.73 -10.80 10.93
C ARG A 243 24.33 -10.34 10.52
N ALA A 244 23.25 -10.91 11.04
CA ALA A 244 21.89 -10.54 10.60
C ALA A 244 21.37 -9.22 11.20
N ARG A 245 21.81 -8.85 12.42
CA ARG A 245 21.33 -7.64 13.12
C ARG A 245 21.90 -6.35 12.53
N ARG A 246 23.14 -6.37 12.02
CA ARG A 246 23.81 -5.19 11.44
C ARG A 246 23.27 -4.74 10.07
N SER A 247 22.50 -5.59 9.38
CA SER A 247 21.97 -5.26 8.05
C SER A 247 20.62 -4.54 8.08
N LEU A 248 19.92 -4.55 9.21
CA LEU A 248 18.62 -3.89 9.37
C LEU A 248 18.72 -2.52 10.06
N GLU A 249 19.83 -2.23 10.73
CA GLU A 249 20.10 -0.92 11.38
C GLU A 249 20.56 0.17 10.38
N ARG A 250 20.50 -0.10 9.06
CA ARG A 250 20.91 0.84 7.99
C ARG A 250 19.76 1.32 7.09
N LEU A 251 18.52 0.98 7.43
CA LEU A 251 17.30 1.56 6.85
C LEU A 251 16.73 2.57 7.84
#